data_AF-A0AAN8KYV9-F1
#
_entry.id   AF-A0AAN8KYV9-F1
#
_cell.length_a   1.000
_cell.length_b   1.000
_cell.length_c   1.000
_cell.angle_alpha   90.00
_cell.angle_beta   90.00
_cell.angle_gamma   90.00
#
_symmetry.space_group_name_H-M   'P 1'
#
loop_
_entity.id
_entity.type
_entity.pdbx_description
1 polymer ?
#
loop_
_entity_poly.entity_id
_entity_poly.type
_entity_poly.pdbx_seq_one_letter_code
_entity_poly.pdbx_strand_id
1 'polypeptide(L)'
;MKYFIGMKESSYRMKCLLCLPKVQEILAFKNSPSNLKKHIERKHLKKYGELKRKHVHHLKKYGELTANTLKRKHDPNTPSTIKQSTLLKTVSQKSIDKAVVKYVVQGLQPFAVVEQEPFREFVQDLQPNSKILSWPTLRSRIDEASTEMKKKVTEAMRGVDHIATTTDCWSARRLSFIGVTAHWIDPDSLNRCSAALACKWLRGSHTSDVLAGALNDIHSEFEICGKIVRTATDNGSNFLKAFQVFGEDENNEAVEAVGGEAAQPTRQWKQWVVKQLSQRGSGSSGW
;
A
#
# COMPACT_ATOMS: atom_id res chain seq x y z
N MET A 1 8.74 48.19 -3.32
CA MET A 1 8.93 46.98 -4.14
C MET A 1 9.09 45.80 -3.21
N LYS A 2 8.40 44.68 -3.49
CA LYS A 2 8.48 43.41 -2.75
C LYS A 2 9.16 42.42 -3.68
N TYR A 3 10.04 41.55 -3.17
CA TYR A 3 10.69 40.53 -3.99
C TYR A 3 10.04 39.16 -3.74
N PHE A 4 9.62 38.49 -4.81
CA PHE A 4 9.06 37.14 -4.76
C PHE A 4 10.18 36.12 -4.53
N ILE A 5 10.01 35.21 -3.57
CA ILE A 5 11.04 34.23 -3.19
C ILE A 5 10.65 32.83 -3.67
N GLY A 6 9.36 32.51 -3.72
CA GLY A 6 8.87 31.18 -4.06
C GLY A 6 7.46 30.91 -3.52
N MET A 7 7.03 29.66 -3.63
CA MET A 7 5.72 29.20 -3.16
C MET A 7 5.89 28.25 -1.97
N LYS A 8 4.96 28.31 -1.01
CA LYS A 8 4.79 27.31 0.05
C LYS A 8 3.31 26.93 0.09
N GLU A 9 3.02 25.70 -0.30
CA GLU A 9 1.65 25.17 -0.41
C GLU A 9 0.75 26.07 -1.29
N SER A 10 -0.26 26.71 -0.69
CA SER A 10 -1.23 27.60 -1.33
C SER A 10 -0.89 29.09 -1.16
N SER A 11 0.31 29.43 -0.66
CA SER A 11 0.74 30.80 -0.38
C SER A 11 2.04 31.19 -1.10
N TYR A 12 2.18 32.46 -1.42
CA TYR A 12 3.40 33.08 -1.93
C TYR A 12 4.30 33.54 -0.77
N ARG A 13 5.59 33.24 -0.86
CA ARG A 13 6.63 33.74 0.04
C ARG A 13 7.21 35.02 -0.54
N MET A 14 7.10 36.11 0.21
CA MET A 14 7.52 37.45 -0.22
C MET A 14 8.53 38.04 0.77
N LYS A 15 9.56 38.70 0.26
CA LYS A 15 10.55 39.45 1.06
C LYS A 15 10.22 40.94 1.01
N CYS A 16 10.17 41.59 2.17
CA CYS A 16 10.01 43.03 2.24
C CYS A 16 11.35 43.74 2.10
N LEU A 17 11.58 44.41 0.96
CA LEU A 17 12.81 45.17 0.71
C LEU A 17 12.91 46.43 1.60
N LEU A 18 11.82 46.83 2.26
CA LEU A 18 11.81 47.97 3.18
C LEU A 18 12.32 47.61 4.58
N CYS A 19 12.41 46.31 4.90
CA CYS A 19 12.91 45.84 6.19
C CYS A 19 14.43 45.69 6.23
N LEU A 20 15.12 45.85 5.09
CA LEU A 20 16.58 45.71 5.03
C LEU A 20 17.26 46.63 6.06
N PRO A 21 18.30 46.15 6.77
CA PRO A 21 19.02 44.89 6.55
C PRO A 21 18.33 43.63 7.13
N LYS A 22 17.26 43.79 7.93
CA LYS A 22 16.51 42.65 8.49
C LYS A 22 15.62 42.02 7.41
N VAL A 23 15.99 40.85 6.92
CA VAL A 23 15.22 40.13 5.90
C VAL A 23 13.93 39.57 6.52
N GLN A 24 12.82 40.29 6.35
CA GLN A 24 11.51 39.83 6.81
C GLN A 24 10.78 39.09 5.68
N GLU A 25 10.51 37.81 5.90
CA GLU A 25 9.66 36.99 5.04
C GLU A 25 8.19 37.08 5.47
N ILE A 26 7.29 37.18 4.49
CA ILE A 26 5.84 37.31 4.69
C ILE A 26 5.13 36.36 3.75
N LEU A 27 4.21 35.57 4.30
CA LEU A 27 3.32 34.70 3.53
C LEU A 27 2.08 35.47 3.09
N ALA A 28 1.77 35.40 1.79
CA ALA A 28 0.56 35.95 1.19
C ALA A 28 -0.26 34.84 0.55
N PHE A 29 -1.55 34.74 0.87
CA PHE A 29 -2.43 33.78 0.22
C PHE A 29 -2.64 34.16 -1.26
N LYS A 30 -2.82 33.17 -2.14
CA LYS A 30 -3.06 33.40 -3.58
C LYS A 30 -4.24 34.33 -3.86
N ASN A 31 -5.26 34.29 -3.02
CA ASN A 31 -6.49 35.08 -3.13
C ASN A 31 -6.51 36.32 -2.23
N SER A 32 -5.46 36.59 -1.43
CA SER A 32 -5.48 37.71 -0.49
C SER A 32 -4.09 38.25 -0.14
N PRO A 33 -3.79 39.52 -0.51
CA PRO A 33 -2.54 40.18 -0.13
C PRO A 33 -2.59 40.84 1.26
N SER A 34 -3.61 40.56 2.08
CA SER A 34 -3.88 41.25 3.36
C SER A 34 -2.71 41.24 4.33
N ASN A 35 -1.97 40.12 4.40
CA ASN A 35 -0.79 40.00 5.27
C ASN A 35 0.33 40.96 4.86
N LEU A 36 0.52 41.15 3.56
CA LEU A 36 1.51 42.10 3.04
C LEU A 36 1.11 43.54 3.36
N LYS A 37 -0.19 43.86 3.29
CA LYS A 37 -0.73 45.18 3.65
C LYS A 37 -0.51 45.46 5.14
N LYS A 38 -0.94 44.54 6.01
CA LYS A 38 -0.76 44.66 7.48
C LYS A 38 0.70 44.78 7.89
N HIS A 39 1.60 44.06 7.23
CA HIS A 39 3.04 44.19 7.47
C HIS A 39 3.53 45.62 7.17
N ILE A 40 3.18 46.17 6.00
CA ILE A 40 3.58 47.54 5.62
C ILE A 40 2.96 48.57 6.56
N GLU A 41 1.69 48.41 6.94
CA GLU A 41 1.01 49.28 7.91
C GLU A 41 1.74 49.32 9.26
N ARG A 42 2.12 48.16 9.79
CA ARG A 42 2.74 48.05 11.13
C ARG A 42 4.22 48.39 11.15
N LYS A 43 4.99 47.96 10.14
CA LYS A 43 6.46 48.07 10.13
C LYS A 43 6.97 49.25 9.30
N HIS A 44 6.15 49.80 8.40
CA HIS A 44 6.55 50.88 7.47
C HIS A 44 5.49 51.98 7.38
N LEU A 45 5.00 52.46 8.53
CA LEU A 45 3.89 53.39 8.65
C LEU A 45 4.05 54.67 7.79
N LYS A 46 5.24 55.28 7.78
CA LYS A 46 5.53 56.46 6.95
C LYS A 46 5.34 56.17 5.45
N LYS A 47 5.89 55.05 4.97
CA LYS A 47 5.81 54.62 3.57
C LYS A 47 4.41 54.14 3.18
N TYR A 48 3.66 53.57 4.13
CA TYR A 48 2.24 53.28 3.97
C TYR A 48 1.43 54.55 3.73
N GLY A 49 1.68 55.60 4.53
CA GLY A 49 1.02 56.91 4.37
C GLY A 49 1.30 57.57 3.02
N GLU A 50 2.54 57.48 2.52
CA GLU A 50 2.88 57.92 1.15
C GLU A 50 2.16 57.11 0.07
N LEU A 51 2.12 55.78 0.20
CA LEU A 51 1.45 54.91 -0.75
C LEU A 51 -0.06 55.20 -0.81
N LYS A 52 -0.68 55.44 0.37
CA LYS A 52 -2.09 55.78 0.52
C LYS A 52 -2.42 57.12 -0.16
N ARG A 53 -1.53 58.11 -0.04
CA ARG A 53 -1.65 59.42 -0.72
C ARG A 53 -1.47 59.32 -2.23
N LYS A 54 -0.56 58.47 -2.72
CA LYS A 54 -0.31 58.29 -4.16
C LYS A 54 -1.39 57.45 -4.87
N HIS A 55 -2.10 56.58 -4.16
CA HIS A 55 -3.05 55.61 -4.75
C HIS A 55 -4.46 55.73 -4.16
N VAL A 56 -4.90 56.95 -3.83
CA VAL A 56 -6.21 57.23 -3.21
C VAL A 56 -7.36 56.59 -4.00
N HIS A 57 -7.34 56.72 -5.33
CA HIS A 57 -8.42 56.25 -6.20
C HIS A 57 -8.52 54.70 -6.24
N HIS A 58 -7.38 54.00 -6.17
CA HIS A 58 -7.33 52.54 -6.17
C HIS A 58 -7.78 51.96 -4.82
N LEU A 59 -7.46 52.65 -3.72
CA LEU A 59 -7.92 52.31 -2.36
C LEU A 59 -9.42 52.54 -2.19
N LYS A 60 -9.96 53.60 -2.79
CA LYS A 60 -11.41 53.87 -2.79
C LYS A 60 -12.18 52.77 -3.53
N LYS A 61 -11.76 52.44 -4.76
CA LYS A 61 -12.33 51.34 -5.56
C LYS A 61 -12.24 49.99 -4.86
N TYR A 62 -11.10 49.67 -4.22
CA TYR A 62 -10.97 48.44 -3.44
C TYR A 62 -11.90 48.43 -2.20
N GLY A 63 -12.06 49.57 -1.52
CA GLY A 63 -12.97 49.72 -0.39
C GLY A 63 -14.43 49.50 -0.80
N GLU A 64 -14.85 50.03 -1.94
CA GLU A 64 -16.17 49.82 -2.54
C GLU A 64 -16.41 48.35 -2.88
N LEU A 65 -15.43 47.69 -3.52
CA LEU A 65 -15.49 46.26 -3.88
C LEU A 65 -15.50 45.31 -2.66
N THR A 66 -14.96 45.75 -1.52
CA THR A 66 -14.91 44.95 -0.27
C THR A 66 -15.92 45.38 0.78
N ALA A 67 -16.74 46.40 0.50
CA ALA A 67 -17.74 46.95 1.42
C ALA A 67 -18.76 45.91 1.90
N ASN A 68 -19.12 44.95 1.05
CA ASN A 68 -20.05 43.88 1.40
C ASN A 68 -19.49 42.89 2.44
N THR A 69 -18.16 42.70 2.49
CA THR A 69 -17.50 41.85 3.49
C THR A 69 -17.38 42.56 4.86
N LEU A 70 -17.33 43.90 4.87
CA LEU A 70 -17.21 44.71 6.08
C LEU A 70 -18.56 44.97 6.80
N LYS A 71 -19.70 44.78 6.11
CA LYS A 71 -21.05 44.96 6.69
C LYS A 71 -21.46 43.88 7.69
N ARG A 72 -20.65 42.84 7.90
CA ARG A 72 -20.89 41.84 8.95
C ARG A 72 -20.55 42.46 10.30
N LYS A 73 -21.50 43.24 10.85
CA LYS A 73 -21.39 43.89 12.17
C LYS A 73 -21.09 42.81 13.22
N HIS A 74 -19.98 42.98 13.92
CA HIS A 74 -19.68 42.27 15.17
C HIS A 74 -20.52 42.92 16.27
N ASP A 75 -21.39 42.15 16.91
CA ASP A 75 -22.10 42.58 18.11
C ASP A 75 -21.08 42.75 19.25
N PRO A 76 -21.00 43.89 19.96
CA PRO A 76 -20.05 44.10 21.04
C PRO A 76 -20.23 43.18 22.25
N ASN A 77 -21.37 42.48 22.38
CA ASN A 77 -21.70 41.72 23.60
C ASN A 77 -21.56 40.19 23.48
N THR A 78 -21.00 39.67 22.39
CA THR A 78 -20.63 38.25 22.32
C THR A 78 -19.16 38.09 22.68
N PRO A 79 -18.79 37.30 23.71
CA PRO A 79 -17.39 36.97 23.93
C PRO A 79 -16.86 36.36 22.64
N SER A 80 -15.86 37.00 22.04
CA SER A 80 -15.20 36.51 20.86
C SER A 80 -14.43 35.26 21.27
N THR A 81 -15.11 34.11 21.29
CA THR A 81 -14.40 32.85 21.11
C THR A 81 -13.79 32.99 19.73
N ILE A 82 -12.48 33.25 19.69
CA ILE A 82 -11.68 33.02 18.51
C ILE A 82 -11.92 31.55 18.20
N LYS A 83 -12.93 31.24 17.39
CA LYS A 83 -12.98 30.01 16.65
C LYS A 83 -11.83 30.16 15.66
N GLN A 84 -10.62 29.92 16.14
CA GLN A 84 -9.66 29.14 15.38
C GLN A 84 -10.40 27.83 15.12
N SER A 85 -11.28 27.82 14.12
CA SER A 85 -11.34 26.64 13.30
C SER A 85 -9.95 26.57 12.71
N THR A 86 -9.07 25.83 13.36
CA THR A 86 -8.17 24.98 12.61
C THR A 86 -9.06 24.39 11.54
N LEU A 87 -8.92 24.86 10.30
CA LEU A 87 -9.52 24.23 9.14
C LEU A 87 -8.96 22.81 9.18
N LEU A 88 -9.64 21.91 9.90
CA LEU A 88 -9.38 20.49 9.85
C LEU A 88 -9.51 20.20 8.37
N LYS A 89 -8.37 19.90 7.75
CA LYS A 89 -8.30 19.61 6.33
C LYS A 89 -9.25 18.45 6.13
N THR A 90 -10.40 18.72 5.53
CA THR A 90 -11.40 17.69 5.28
C THR A 90 -10.80 16.76 4.25
N VAL A 91 -10.57 15.53 4.66
CA VAL A 91 -10.05 14.47 3.79
C VAL A 91 -11.25 13.79 3.14
N SER A 92 -11.11 13.38 1.87
CA SER A 92 -12.19 12.67 1.18
C SER A 92 -12.43 11.30 1.83
N GLN A 93 -13.69 10.84 1.84
CA GLN A 93 -14.05 9.53 2.38
C GLN A 93 -13.19 8.41 1.81
N LYS A 94 -12.95 8.42 0.49
CA LYS A 94 -12.08 7.45 -0.20
C LYS A 94 -10.66 7.40 0.38
N SER A 95 -10.12 8.53 0.81
CA SER A 95 -8.78 8.59 1.41
C SER A 95 -8.78 8.06 2.84
N ILE A 96 -9.86 8.30 3.60
CA ILE A 96 -10.07 7.73 4.93
C ILE A 96 -10.19 6.21 4.82
N ASP A 97 -11.05 5.70 3.93
CA ASP A 97 -11.22 4.27 3.69
C ASP A 97 -9.89 3.60 3.35
N LYS A 98 -9.10 4.21 2.45
CA LYS A 98 -7.77 3.71 2.07
C LYS A 98 -6.81 3.69 3.27
N ALA A 99 -6.86 4.71 4.13
CA ALA A 99 -6.02 4.76 5.32
C ALA A 99 -6.42 3.70 6.35
N VAL A 100 -7.72 3.47 6.56
CA VAL A 100 -8.23 2.41 7.45
C VAL A 100 -7.85 1.03 6.93
N VAL A 101 -8.07 0.74 5.64
CA VAL A 101 -7.63 -0.54 5.03
C VAL A 101 -6.13 -0.73 5.19
N LYS A 102 -5.33 0.32 4.92
CA LYS A 102 -3.88 0.26 5.09
C LYS A 102 -3.48 0.00 6.55
N TYR A 103 -4.12 0.66 7.51
CA TYR A 103 -3.89 0.46 8.93
C TYR A 103 -4.16 -1.00 9.35
N VAL A 104 -5.28 -1.56 8.90
CA VAL A 104 -5.63 -2.95 9.20
C VAL A 104 -4.63 -3.93 8.59
N VAL A 105 -4.32 -3.78 7.29
CA VAL A 105 -3.46 -4.72 6.56
C VAL A 105 -2.00 -4.63 7.00
N GLN A 106 -1.43 -3.42 7.06
CA GLN A 106 -0.01 -3.24 7.42
C GLN A 106 0.24 -3.36 8.92
N GLY A 107 -0.76 -3.01 9.74
CA GLY A 107 -0.71 -3.16 11.19
C GLY A 107 -1.11 -4.55 11.67
N LEU A 108 -1.45 -5.49 10.77
CA LEU A 108 -1.93 -6.85 11.08
C LEU A 108 -3.06 -6.85 12.12
N GLN A 109 -3.95 -5.86 12.04
CA GLN A 109 -5.01 -5.69 13.03
C GLN A 109 -6.16 -6.66 12.75
N PRO A 110 -6.83 -7.16 13.80
CA PRO A 110 -8.09 -7.88 13.63
C PRO A 110 -9.09 -7.01 12.88
N PHE A 111 -9.83 -7.60 11.94
CA PHE A 111 -10.84 -6.85 11.19
C PHE A 111 -11.92 -6.22 12.10
N ALA A 112 -12.17 -6.83 13.26
CA ALA A 112 -13.10 -6.31 14.25
C ALA A 112 -12.70 -4.94 14.85
N VAL A 113 -11.46 -4.48 14.63
CA VAL A 113 -11.00 -3.18 15.15
C VAL A 113 -11.87 -2.01 14.66
N VAL A 114 -12.41 -2.09 13.44
CA VAL A 114 -13.26 -1.01 12.88
C VAL A 114 -14.66 -0.96 13.51
N GLU A 115 -15.04 -2.00 14.26
CA GLU A 115 -16.30 -2.06 14.99
C GLU A 115 -16.16 -1.55 16.43
N GLN A 116 -14.94 -1.35 16.94
CA GLN A 116 -14.73 -0.88 18.30
C GLN A 116 -15.08 0.60 18.42
N GLU A 117 -15.98 0.95 19.35
CA GLU A 117 -16.40 2.34 19.58
C GLU A 117 -15.23 3.31 19.79
N PRO A 118 -14.18 3.01 20.61
CA PRO A 118 -13.05 3.92 20.75
C PRO A 118 -12.29 4.19 19.44
N PHE A 119 -12.24 3.22 18.53
CA PHE A 119 -11.65 3.42 17.21
C PHE A 119 -12.53 4.29 16.33
N ARG A 120 -13.85 4.09 16.38
CA ARG A 120 -14.83 4.90 15.64
C ARG A 120 -14.79 6.36 16.11
N GLU A 121 -14.81 6.58 17.43
CA GLU A 121 -14.67 7.89 18.06
C GLU A 121 -13.36 8.56 17.65
N PHE A 122 -12.23 7.86 17.74
CA PHE A 122 -10.93 8.39 17.31
C PHE A 122 -10.92 8.89 15.86
N VAL A 123 -11.49 8.13 14.93
CA VAL A 123 -11.55 8.55 13.52
C VAL A 123 -12.55 9.70 13.32
N GLN A 124 -13.67 9.70 14.05
CA GLN A 124 -14.67 10.77 14.00
C GLN A 124 -14.13 12.09 14.59
N ASP A 125 -13.39 12.05 15.69
CA ASP A 125 -12.74 13.22 16.28
C ASP A 125 -11.77 13.89 15.31
N LEU A 126 -11.07 13.08 14.52
CA LEU A 126 -10.17 13.57 13.46
C LEU A 126 -10.92 14.02 12.20
N GLN A 127 -12.01 13.34 11.83
CA GLN A 127 -12.82 13.60 10.63
C GLN A 127 -14.33 13.44 10.95
N PRO A 128 -14.99 14.47 11.48
CA PRO A 128 -16.34 14.36 12.06
C PRO A 128 -17.44 13.91 11.11
N ASN A 129 -17.31 14.20 9.82
CA ASN A 129 -18.32 13.85 8.81
C ASN A 129 -18.00 12.52 8.08
N SER A 130 -17.02 11.76 8.57
CA SER A 130 -16.62 10.51 7.94
C SER A 130 -17.55 9.37 8.30
N LYS A 131 -17.78 8.47 7.34
CA LYS A 131 -18.44 7.19 7.56
C LYS A 131 -17.37 6.14 7.80
N ILE A 132 -17.36 5.52 8.97
CA ILE A 132 -16.39 4.45 9.26
C ILE A 132 -16.81 3.18 8.53
N LEU A 133 -15.83 2.47 7.95
CA LEU A 133 -16.06 1.19 7.31
C LEU A 133 -16.66 0.20 8.30
N SER A 134 -17.69 -0.53 7.87
CA SER A 134 -18.14 -1.71 8.59
C SER A 134 -17.21 -2.89 8.28
N TRP A 135 -17.23 -3.90 9.15
CA TRP A 135 -16.47 -5.13 8.98
C TRP A 135 -16.71 -5.82 7.63
N PRO A 136 -17.96 -5.98 7.13
CA PRO A 136 -18.19 -6.57 5.81
C PRO A 136 -17.59 -5.74 4.66
N THR A 137 -17.71 -4.41 4.74
CA THR A 137 -17.15 -3.52 3.72
C THR A 137 -15.63 -3.57 3.75
N LEU A 138 -15.00 -3.53 4.93
CA LEU A 138 -13.55 -3.67 5.09
C LEU A 138 -13.05 -4.98 4.45
N ARG A 139 -13.69 -6.11 4.76
CA ARG A 139 -13.36 -7.41 4.17
C ARG A 139 -13.45 -7.36 2.65
N SER A 140 -14.57 -6.88 2.11
CA SER A 140 -14.75 -6.76 0.65
C SER A 140 -13.66 -5.91 -0.01
N ARG A 141 -13.25 -4.80 0.60
CA ARG A 141 -12.14 -3.96 0.09
C ARG A 141 -10.80 -4.69 0.11
N ILE A 142 -10.53 -5.48 1.14
CA ILE A 142 -9.31 -6.29 1.25
C ILE A 142 -9.32 -7.41 0.21
N ASP A 143 -10.46 -8.07 -0.01
CA ASP A 143 -10.61 -9.12 -1.02
C ASP A 143 -10.42 -8.58 -2.45
N GLU A 144 -11.00 -7.41 -2.75
CA GLU A 144 -10.77 -6.68 -4.02
C GLU A 144 -9.27 -6.37 -4.20
N ALA A 145 -8.62 -5.82 -3.17
CA ALA A 145 -7.20 -5.48 -3.23
C ALA A 145 -6.29 -6.71 -3.36
N SER A 146 -6.65 -7.82 -2.70
CA SER A 146 -5.95 -9.10 -2.80
C SER A 146 -6.07 -9.67 -4.21
N THR A 147 -7.26 -9.64 -4.81
CA THR A 147 -7.51 -10.09 -6.18
C THR A 147 -6.70 -9.26 -7.19
N GLU A 148 -6.65 -7.95 -7.01
CA GLU A 148 -5.84 -7.06 -7.85
C GLU A 148 -4.34 -7.31 -7.68
N MET A 149 -3.87 -7.54 -6.44
CA MET A 149 -2.48 -7.88 -6.17
C MET A 149 -2.09 -9.21 -6.84
N LYS A 150 -2.94 -10.22 -6.73
CA LYS A 150 -2.76 -11.52 -7.39
C LYS A 150 -2.57 -11.34 -8.89
N LYS A 151 -3.45 -10.58 -9.57
CA LYS A 151 -3.32 -10.28 -11.01
C LYS A 151 -1.96 -9.67 -11.35
N LYS A 152 -1.50 -8.70 -10.56
CA LYS A 152 -0.18 -8.06 -10.76
C LYS A 152 0.98 -9.03 -10.58
N VAL A 153 0.92 -9.88 -9.56
CA VAL A 153 1.94 -10.90 -9.31
C VAL A 153 1.97 -11.94 -10.45
N THR A 154 0.80 -12.41 -10.90
CA THR A 154 0.68 -13.30 -12.07
C THR A 154 1.27 -12.64 -13.32
N GLU A 155 0.96 -11.36 -13.57
CA GLU A 155 1.49 -10.64 -14.72
C GLU A 155 3.01 -10.47 -14.66
N ALA A 156 3.55 -10.13 -13.48
CA ALA A 156 4.99 -9.99 -13.27
C ALA A 156 5.76 -11.31 -13.52
N MET A 157 5.12 -12.45 -13.32
CA MET A 157 5.70 -13.78 -13.58
C MET A 157 5.38 -14.30 -15.00
N ARG A 158 4.59 -13.59 -15.80
CA ARG A 158 4.15 -14.07 -17.13
C ARG A 158 5.31 -14.22 -18.10
N GLY A 159 6.24 -13.27 -18.13
CA GLY A 159 7.44 -13.30 -18.97
C GLY A 159 8.64 -14.02 -18.35
N VAL A 160 8.46 -14.66 -17.19
CA VAL A 160 9.53 -15.35 -16.47
C VAL A 160 9.51 -16.83 -16.80
N ASP A 161 10.63 -17.35 -17.30
CA ASP A 161 10.75 -18.77 -17.68
C ASP A 161 11.09 -19.68 -16.50
N HIS A 162 11.79 -19.13 -15.50
CA HIS A 162 12.35 -19.89 -14.39
C HIS A 162 11.93 -19.30 -13.05
N ILE A 163 11.16 -20.07 -12.29
CA ILE A 163 10.63 -19.69 -10.98
C ILE A 163 11.05 -20.75 -9.96
N ALA A 164 11.60 -20.32 -8.84
CA ALA A 164 11.79 -21.16 -7.67
C ALA A 164 10.68 -20.88 -6.66
N THR A 165 10.24 -21.89 -5.92
CA THR A 165 9.28 -21.72 -4.83
C THR A 165 9.87 -22.16 -3.51
N THR A 166 9.46 -21.52 -2.43
CA THR A 166 9.64 -22.03 -1.06
C THR A 166 8.27 -22.36 -0.49
N THR A 167 8.17 -23.51 0.16
CA THR A 167 6.92 -23.99 0.76
C THR A 167 7.17 -24.35 2.21
N ASP A 168 6.31 -23.86 3.08
CA ASP A 168 6.27 -24.19 4.49
C ASP A 168 4.88 -24.74 4.87
N CYS A 169 4.83 -25.67 5.81
CA CYS A 169 3.59 -26.21 6.35
C CYS A 169 3.69 -26.32 7.86
N TRP A 170 2.81 -25.60 8.55
CA TRP A 170 2.80 -25.56 10.00
C TRP A 170 1.41 -25.83 10.55
N SER A 171 1.34 -26.32 11.79
CA SER A 171 0.08 -26.46 12.52
C SER A 171 -0.03 -25.38 13.60
N ALA A 172 -1.19 -24.72 13.67
CA ALA A 172 -1.52 -23.77 14.70
C ALA A 172 -2.99 -23.93 15.12
N ARG A 173 -3.25 -23.99 16.43
CA ARG A 173 -4.62 -24.07 17.00
C ARG A 173 -5.48 -25.18 16.37
N ARG A 174 -4.91 -26.37 16.17
CA ARG A 174 -5.55 -27.55 15.53
C ARG A 174 -5.92 -27.37 14.06
N LEU A 175 -5.42 -26.31 13.43
CA LEU A 175 -5.49 -26.09 11.99
C LEU A 175 -4.09 -26.24 11.42
N SER A 176 -4.01 -26.61 10.15
CA SER A 176 -2.73 -26.69 9.44
C SER A 176 -2.73 -25.76 8.25
N PHE A 177 -1.62 -25.14 7.98
CA PHE A 177 -1.50 -24.10 6.98
C PHE A 177 -0.39 -24.44 6.02
N ILE A 178 -0.56 -24.03 4.76
CA ILE A 178 0.49 -24.02 3.77
C ILE A 178 0.83 -22.58 3.41
N GLY A 179 2.12 -22.26 3.46
CA GLY A 179 2.71 -21.05 2.94
C GLY A 179 3.48 -21.38 1.67
N VAL A 180 3.28 -20.60 0.60
CA VAL A 180 4.06 -20.75 -0.64
C VAL A 180 4.54 -19.37 -1.07
N THR A 181 5.83 -19.24 -1.35
CA THR A 181 6.44 -18.02 -1.88
C THR A 181 7.15 -18.35 -3.20
N ALA A 182 6.91 -17.56 -4.24
CA ALA A 182 7.66 -17.62 -5.49
C ALA A 182 8.84 -16.67 -5.45
N HIS A 183 9.91 -17.06 -6.13
CA HIS A 183 11.15 -16.31 -6.29
C HIS A 183 11.58 -16.38 -7.76
N TRP A 184 11.93 -15.24 -8.33
CA TRP A 184 12.41 -15.15 -9.71
C TRP A 184 13.39 -13.99 -9.87
N ILE A 185 14.09 -13.95 -11.00
CA ILE A 185 14.87 -12.78 -11.42
C ILE A 185 14.02 -12.00 -12.43
N ASP A 186 13.82 -10.73 -12.16
CA ASP A 186 13.16 -9.82 -13.10
C ASP A 186 14.03 -9.66 -14.35
N PRO A 187 13.50 -9.93 -15.57
CA PRO A 187 14.31 -9.99 -16.77
C PRO A 187 14.87 -8.61 -17.18
N ASP A 188 14.15 -7.54 -16.87
CA ASP A 188 14.54 -6.17 -17.26
C ASP A 188 15.56 -5.59 -16.28
N SER A 189 15.30 -5.71 -14.98
CA SER A 189 16.11 -5.08 -13.93
C SER A 189 17.18 -6.00 -13.33
N LEU A 190 17.13 -7.30 -13.62
CA LEU A 190 17.98 -8.36 -13.05
C LEU A 190 17.92 -8.45 -11.52
N ASN A 191 16.89 -7.85 -10.91
CA ASN A 191 16.70 -7.91 -9.47
C ASN A 191 16.01 -9.22 -9.06
N ARG A 192 16.41 -9.75 -7.90
CA ARG A 192 15.69 -10.85 -7.27
C ARG A 192 14.34 -10.36 -6.74
N CYS A 193 13.28 -10.96 -7.26
CA CYS A 193 11.91 -10.70 -6.87
C CYS A 193 11.37 -11.86 -6.02
N SER A 194 10.40 -11.57 -5.16
CA SER A 194 9.72 -12.59 -4.36
C SER A 194 8.27 -12.18 -4.08
N ALA A 195 7.35 -13.13 -4.13
CA ALA A 195 5.95 -12.90 -3.84
C ALA A 195 5.33 -14.09 -3.11
N ALA A 196 4.62 -13.80 -2.01
CA ALA A 196 3.81 -14.81 -1.34
C ALA A 196 2.62 -15.15 -2.24
N LEU A 197 2.52 -16.42 -2.65
CA LEU A 197 1.44 -16.94 -3.46
C LEU A 197 0.27 -17.42 -2.61
N ALA A 198 0.57 -18.00 -1.44
CA ALA A 198 -0.45 -18.57 -0.57
C ALA A 198 -0.05 -18.51 0.90
N CYS A 199 -1.07 -18.31 1.74
CA CYS A 199 -1.11 -18.67 3.16
C CYS A 199 -2.52 -19.22 3.41
N LYS A 200 -2.69 -20.53 3.22
CA LYS A 200 -4.02 -21.17 3.15
C LYS A 200 -4.17 -22.24 4.22
N TRP A 201 -5.38 -22.35 4.78
CA TRP A 201 -5.75 -23.46 5.64
C TRP A 201 -5.87 -24.75 4.81
N LEU A 202 -5.07 -25.77 5.15
CA LEU A 202 -5.19 -27.13 4.65
C LEU A 202 -6.28 -27.88 5.43
N ARG A 203 -7.36 -28.25 4.74
CA ARG A 203 -8.45 -29.05 5.32
C ARG A 203 -8.18 -30.54 5.14
N GLY A 204 -8.44 -31.33 6.18
CA GLY A 204 -8.32 -32.79 6.14
C GLY A 204 -6.96 -33.34 6.59
N SER A 205 -6.77 -34.65 6.43
CA SER A 205 -5.56 -35.36 6.83
C SER A 205 -4.34 -34.89 6.03
N HIS A 206 -3.21 -34.69 6.70
CA HIS A 206 -1.94 -34.22 6.11
C HIS A 206 -1.21 -35.33 5.35
N THR A 207 -1.89 -35.92 4.36
CA THR A 207 -1.25 -36.86 3.44
C THR A 207 -0.42 -36.11 2.41
N SER A 208 0.55 -36.83 1.86
CA SER A 208 1.37 -36.43 0.71
C SER A 208 0.53 -35.81 -0.41
N ASP A 209 -0.57 -36.48 -0.75
CA ASP A 209 -1.41 -36.13 -1.90
C ASP A 209 -2.17 -34.81 -1.69
N VAL A 210 -2.61 -34.53 -0.46
CA VAL A 210 -3.30 -33.27 -0.13
C VAL A 210 -2.34 -32.08 -0.27
N LEU A 211 -1.09 -32.25 0.16
CA LEU A 211 -0.08 -31.20 0.04
C LEU A 211 0.32 -30.97 -1.43
N ALA A 212 0.55 -32.04 -2.18
CA ALA A 212 0.88 -31.96 -3.60
C ALA A 212 -0.27 -31.33 -4.42
N GLY A 213 -1.51 -31.73 -4.15
CA GLY A 213 -2.70 -31.14 -4.76
C GLY A 213 -2.82 -29.64 -4.47
N ALA A 214 -2.66 -29.25 -3.20
CA ALA A 214 -2.68 -27.83 -2.81
C ALA A 214 -1.59 -27.01 -3.50
N LEU A 215 -0.37 -27.55 -3.62
CA LEU A 215 0.72 -26.91 -4.35
C LEU A 215 0.40 -26.75 -5.84
N ASN A 216 -0.12 -27.81 -6.48
CA ASN A 216 -0.51 -27.76 -7.88
C ASN A 216 -1.62 -26.72 -8.13
N ASP A 217 -2.62 -26.65 -7.24
CA ASP A 217 -3.69 -25.67 -7.34
C ASP A 217 -3.15 -24.24 -7.20
N ILE A 218 -2.23 -24.01 -6.26
CA ILE A 218 -1.58 -22.70 -6.09
C ILE A 218 -0.75 -22.35 -7.33
N HIS A 219 0.05 -23.27 -7.86
CA HIS A 219 0.84 -23.00 -9.08
C HIS A 219 -0.06 -22.74 -10.29
N SER A 220 -1.18 -23.46 -10.41
CA SER A 220 -2.15 -23.29 -11.50
C SER A 220 -2.85 -21.94 -11.40
N GLU A 221 -3.21 -21.53 -10.18
CA GLU A 221 -3.86 -20.26 -9.87
C GLU A 221 -3.04 -19.04 -10.30
N PHE A 222 -1.71 -19.18 -10.37
CA PHE A 222 -0.77 -18.15 -10.82
C PHE A 222 -0.18 -18.40 -12.21
N GLU A 223 -0.62 -19.43 -12.94
CA GLU A 223 -0.17 -19.76 -14.30
C GLU A 223 1.35 -20.08 -14.37
N ILE A 224 1.89 -20.73 -13.34
CA ILE A 224 3.34 -20.99 -13.21
C ILE A 224 3.73 -22.49 -13.21
N CYS A 225 2.79 -23.43 -13.36
CA CYS A 225 3.10 -24.87 -13.28
C CYS A 225 4.27 -25.29 -14.18
N GLY A 226 4.33 -24.80 -15.43
CA GLY A 226 5.39 -25.13 -16.38
C GLY A 226 6.73 -24.41 -16.16
N LYS A 227 6.80 -23.48 -15.20
CA LYS A 227 7.95 -22.57 -14.98
C LYS A 227 8.73 -22.87 -13.71
N ILE A 228 8.22 -23.77 -12.86
CA ILE A 228 8.88 -24.11 -11.61
C ILE A 228 10.13 -24.94 -11.88
N VAL A 229 11.28 -24.44 -11.43
CA VAL A 229 12.59 -25.10 -11.55
C VAL A 229 12.98 -25.83 -10.28
N ARG A 230 12.52 -25.33 -9.13
CA ARG A 230 12.74 -25.97 -7.82
C ARG A 230 11.71 -25.51 -6.81
N THR A 231 11.27 -26.41 -5.96
CA THR A 231 10.56 -26.10 -4.71
C THR A 231 11.44 -26.47 -3.53
N ALA A 232 11.80 -25.50 -2.71
CA ALA A 232 12.49 -25.71 -1.44
C ALA A 232 11.45 -25.86 -0.32
N THR A 233 11.62 -26.88 0.51
CA THR A 233 10.74 -27.17 1.64
C THR A 233 11.56 -27.25 2.90
N ASP A 234 10.93 -27.09 4.07
CA ASP A 234 11.57 -27.47 5.32
C ASP A 234 11.69 -29.01 5.43
N ASN A 235 12.43 -29.49 6.43
CA ASN A 235 12.62 -30.93 6.66
C ASN A 235 11.46 -31.54 7.48
N GLY A 236 10.28 -30.93 7.46
CA GLY A 236 9.12 -31.45 8.18
C GLY A 236 8.76 -32.85 7.72
N SER A 237 8.39 -33.74 8.66
CA SER A 237 8.03 -35.14 8.35
C SER A 237 6.90 -35.28 7.32
N ASN A 238 6.05 -34.25 7.21
CA ASN A 238 4.96 -34.17 6.25
C ASN A 238 5.49 -33.95 4.83
N PHE A 239 6.49 -33.08 4.66
CA PHE A 239 7.19 -32.91 3.39
C PHE A 239 7.98 -34.16 3.05
N LEU A 240 8.76 -34.72 3.99
CA LEU A 240 9.54 -35.94 3.72
C LEU A 240 8.67 -37.08 3.16
N LYS A 241 7.47 -37.31 3.71
CA LYS A 241 6.52 -38.30 3.16
C LYS A 241 5.85 -37.84 1.87
N ALA A 242 5.53 -36.56 1.74
CA ALA A 242 4.98 -35.99 0.51
C ALA A 242 5.90 -36.15 -0.69
N PHE A 243 7.20 -36.00 -0.48
CA PHE A 243 8.20 -36.06 -1.53
C PHE A 243 8.84 -37.45 -1.67
N GLN A 244 8.81 -38.32 -0.64
CA GLN A 244 9.23 -39.74 -0.74
C GLN A 244 8.32 -40.59 -1.63
N VAL A 245 7.00 -40.36 -1.63
CA VAL A 245 6.06 -41.09 -2.50
C VAL A 245 6.33 -40.86 -4.00
N PHE A 246 7.14 -39.85 -4.34
CA PHE A 246 7.48 -39.48 -5.71
C PHE A 246 8.98 -39.40 -5.98
N GLY A 247 9.83 -39.84 -5.05
CA GLY A 247 11.26 -40.03 -5.29
C GLY A 247 11.48 -41.24 -6.19
N GLU A 248 12.29 -41.09 -7.23
CA GLU A 248 12.80 -42.26 -7.94
C GLU A 248 13.59 -43.12 -6.94
N ASP A 249 13.17 -44.37 -6.75
CA ASP A 249 14.05 -45.39 -6.19
C ASP A 249 15.23 -45.52 -7.17
N GLU A 250 16.45 -45.21 -6.74
CA GLU A 250 17.69 -45.34 -7.53
C GLU A 250 18.00 -46.79 -7.97
N ASN A 251 17.05 -47.74 -7.85
CA ASN A 251 17.28 -49.18 -7.98
C ASN A 251 16.39 -49.92 -9.00
N ASN A 252 15.66 -49.24 -9.89
CA ASN A 252 14.93 -49.94 -10.97
C ASN A 252 15.52 -49.63 -12.35
N GLU A 253 16.61 -50.32 -12.66
CA GLU A 253 16.97 -50.61 -14.04
C GLU A 253 15.96 -51.58 -14.66
N ALA A 254 15.58 -51.26 -15.91
CA ALA A 254 14.95 -52.11 -16.92
C ALA A 254 13.51 -52.62 -16.69
N VAL A 255 12.55 -52.07 -17.48
CA VAL A 255 11.78 -52.86 -18.47
C VAL A 255 11.27 -51.92 -19.59
N GLU A 256 11.57 -52.23 -20.85
CA GLU A 256 10.98 -51.58 -22.04
C GLU A 256 9.59 -52.14 -22.43
N ALA A 257 8.79 -51.24 -23.02
CA ALA A 257 7.67 -51.41 -23.99
C ALA A 257 6.40 -52.18 -23.49
N VAL A 258 5.15 -51.83 -23.80
CA VAL A 258 4.48 -51.41 -25.05
C VAL A 258 3.11 -50.78 -24.69
N GLY A 259 2.58 -49.87 -25.53
CA GLY A 259 1.12 -49.71 -25.68
C GLY A 259 0.58 -48.31 -25.44
N GLY A 260 0.09 -47.67 -26.51
CA GLY A 260 -0.50 -46.34 -26.48
C GLY A 260 -1.88 -46.30 -25.83
N GLU A 261 -2.08 -45.33 -24.93
CA GLU A 261 -3.39 -44.87 -24.50
C GLU A 261 -3.27 -43.41 -24.04
N ALA A 262 -4.25 -42.59 -24.41
CA ALA A 262 -4.24 -41.13 -24.26
C ALA A 262 -3.93 -40.69 -22.82
N ALA A 263 -2.92 -39.82 -22.67
CA ALA A 263 -2.45 -39.33 -21.38
C ALA A 263 -3.54 -38.53 -20.65
N GLN A 264 -4.04 -39.11 -19.55
CA GLN A 264 -4.83 -38.36 -18.56
C GLN A 264 -3.96 -37.30 -17.86
N PRO A 265 -4.51 -36.13 -17.47
CA PRO A 265 -3.78 -35.06 -16.78
C PRO A 265 -3.05 -35.50 -15.50
N THR A 266 -3.45 -36.64 -14.94
CA THR A 266 -2.95 -37.23 -13.70
C THR A 266 -1.56 -37.86 -13.80
N ARG A 267 -1.09 -38.24 -15.00
CA ARG A 267 0.28 -38.77 -15.20
C ARG A 267 1.33 -37.67 -15.39
N GLN A 268 0.92 -36.55 -15.97
CA GLN A 268 1.83 -35.48 -16.37
C GLN A 268 2.38 -34.69 -15.15
N TRP A 269 1.56 -34.50 -14.10
CA TRP A 269 2.02 -33.84 -12.87
C TRP A 269 2.91 -34.74 -12.01
N LYS A 270 2.66 -36.05 -11.99
CA LYS A 270 3.53 -37.01 -11.27
C LYS A 270 4.94 -37.01 -11.85
N GLN A 271 5.05 -37.01 -13.17
CA GLN A 271 6.34 -36.88 -13.88
C GLN A 271 7.00 -35.50 -13.65
N TRP A 272 6.21 -34.43 -13.51
CA TRP A 272 6.72 -33.11 -13.16
C TRP A 272 7.34 -33.09 -11.76
N VAL A 273 6.70 -33.71 -10.75
CA VAL A 273 7.24 -33.81 -9.38
C VAL A 273 8.56 -34.58 -9.38
N VAL A 274 8.62 -35.72 -10.08
CA VAL A 274 9.83 -36.55 -10.22
C VAL A 274 10.98 -35.77 -10.88
N LYS A 275 10.73 -34.99 -11.94
CA LYS A 275 11.75 -34.22 -12.64
C LYS A 275 12.43 -33.14 -11.78
N GLN A 276 11.76 -32.67 -10.72
CA GLN A 276 12.35 -31.73 -9.75
C GLN A 276 13.38 -32.39 -8.81
N LEU A 277 13.49 -33.74 -8.83
CA LEU A 277 14.28 -34.53 -7.89
C LEU A 277 15.67 -34.95 -8.42
N SER A 278 15.93 -34.89 -9.74
CA SER A 278 17.17 -35.43 -10.35
C SER A 278 18.44 -34.56 -10.18
N GLN A 279 18.42 -33.48 -9.39
CA GLN A 279 19.63 -32.68 -9.09
C GLN A 279 19.83 -32.45 -7.58
N ARG A 280 20.02 -33.57 -6.87
CA ARG A 280 20.74 -33.62 -5.60
C ARG A 280 21.99 -34.49 -5.81
N GLY A 281 23.17 -33.88 -5.92
CA GLY A 281 24.42 -34.65 -5.88
C GLY A 281 25.63 -34.05 -6.58
N SER A 282 26.15 -32.91 -6.10
CA SER A 282 27.59 -32.63 -5.98
C SER A 282 27.80 -31.17 -5.59
N GLY A 283 27.96 -30.94 -4.29
CA GLY A 283 28.11 -29.60 -3.72
C GLY A 283 28.38 -29.72 -2.24
N SER A 284 29.55 -30.26 -1.94
CA SER A 284 30.14 -30.48 -0.62
C SER A 284 30.19 -29.21 0.23
N SER A 285 29.98 -29.39 1.54
CA SER A 285 30.65 -28.75 2.67
C SER A 285 31.01 -27.26 2.61
N GLY A 286 30.56 -26.53 3.63
CA GLY A 286 31.38 -25.48 4.24
C GLY A 286 30.71 -24.11 4.31
N TRP A 287 30.39 -23.75 5.55
CA TRP A 287 30.11 -22.42 6.11
C TRP A 287 28.76 -21.78 5.80
#